data_AF-A0A6N2M2G1-F1
#
_entry.id   AF-A0A6N2M2G1-F1
#
_cell.length_a   1.000
_cell.length_b   1.000
_cell.length_c   1.000
_cell.angle_alpha   90.00
_cell.angle_beta   90.00
_cell.angle_gamma   90.00
#
_symmetry.space_group_name_H-M   'P 1'
#
loop_
_entity.id
_entity.type
_entity.pdbx_description
1 polymer ?
#
loop_
_entity_poly.entity_id
_entity_poly.type
_entity_poly.pdbx_seq_one_letter_code
_entity_poly.pdbx_strand_id
1 'polypeptide(L)'
;MEVTFEVDANGILNVKAEDKASGKSEKITITNDKGRLSQEEIEQMVQEAEEFAEEDRKVKEKIDARNILETYVYNMKNQVNDKDKLADKLQAYEKEIETAVKEAVEWLDDNQSAKNEDYKEKLKGVEATCNPIITIVYQRSGGAPVDIFKLQMSLQS
;
A
#
# COMPACT_ATOMS: atom_id res chain seq x y z
N MET A 1 4.37 -34.62 12.08
CA MET A 1 4.03 -33.90 13.32
C MET A 1 2.84 -32.99 13.04
N GLU A 2 1.78 -33.09 13.83
CA GLU A 2 0.53 -32.32 13.72
C GLU A 2 0.20 -31.76 15.10
N VAL A 3 -0.19 -30.49 15.17
CA VAL A 3 -0.53 -29.80 16.42
C VAL A 3 -1.99 -29.37 16.34
N THR A 4 -2.79 -29.78 17.33
CA THR A 4 -4.21 -29.46 17.45
C THR A 4 -4.46 -28.64 18.70
N PHE A 5 -5.27 -27.59 18.56
CA PHE A 5 -5.68 -26.70 19.64
C PHE A 5 -7.20 -26.80 19.79
N GLU A 6 -7.67 -27.18 20.98
CA GLU A 6 -9.10 -27.31 21.30
C GLU A 6 -9.44 -26.47 22.53
N VAL A 7 -10.44 -25.61 22.42
CA VAL A 7 -10.98 -24.85 23.56
C VAL A 7 -12.35 -25.43 23.90
N ASP A 8 -12.54 -25.84 25.15
CA ASP A 8 -13.82 -26.35 25.61
C ASP A 8 -14.77 -25.22 26.09
N ALA A 9 -16.01 -25.58 26.40
CA ALA A 9 -17.03 -24.64 26.86
C ALA A 9 -16.70 -23.93 28.20
N ASN A 10 -15.73 -24.46 28.97
CA ASN A 10 -15.27 -23.87 30.23
C ASN A 10 -14.03 -22.96 30.02
N GLY A 11 -13.56 -22.81 28.78
CA GLY A 11 -12.39 -22.01 28.44
C GLY A 11 -11.05 -22.71 28.70
N ILE A 12 -11.04 -24.04 28.86
CA ILE A 12 -9.82 -24.83 29.05
C ILE A 12 -9.21 -25.13 27.67
N LEU A 13 -7.94 -24.75 27.48
CA LEU A 13 -7.21 -25.00 26.24
C LEU A 13 -6.48 -26.35 26.33
N ASN A 14 -6.77 -27.24 25.38
CA ASN A 14 -6.10 -28.51 25.19
C ASN A 14 -5.19 -28.40 23.97
N VAL A 15 -3.88 -28.61 24.16
CA VAL A 15 -2.89 -28.64 23.08
C VAL A 15 -2.41 -30.07 22.92
N LYS A 16 -2.65 -30.67 21.75
CA LYS A 16 -2.20 -32.02 21.41
C LYS A 16 -1.16 -31.94 20.29
N ALA A 17 -0.01 -32.59 20.47
CA ALA A 17 0.99 -32.77 19.43
C ALA A 17 1.09 -34.26 19.10
N GLU A 18 0.97 -34.62 17.82
CA GLU A 18 1.02 -36.01 17.34
C GLU A 18 2.06 -36.18 16.23
N ASP A 19 2.92 -37.20 16.36
CA ASP A 19 3.82 -37.60 15.30
C ASP A 19 3.19 -38.73 14.46
N LYS A 20 2.65 -38.37 13.29
CA LYS A 20 2.00 -39.31 12.36
C LYS A 20 2.87 -40.49 11.91
N ALA A 21 4.21 -40.40 11.99
CA ALA A 21 5.10 -41.49 11.59
C ALA A 21 5.22 -42.58 12.67
N SER A 22 5.29 -42.16 13.95
CA SER A 22 5.43 -43.08 15.08
C SER A 22 4.11 -43.38 15.80
N GLY A 23 3.05 -42.62 15.50
CA GLY A 23 1.74 -42.70 16.15
C GLY A 23 1.73 -42.17 17.60
N LYS A 24 2.84 -41.60 18.07
CA LYS A 24 2.96 -41.07 19.43
C LYS A 24 2.30 -39.70 19.52
N SER A 25 1.58 -39.45 20.61
CA SER A 25 0.98 -38.14 20.88
C SER A 25 1.17 -37.72 22.33
N GLU A 26 1.40 -36.43 22.53
CA GLU A 26 1.46 -35.78 23.85
C GLU A 26 0.35 -34.73 23.95
N LYS A 27 -0.19 -34.53 25.15
CA LYS A 27 -1.28 -33.58 25.41
C LYS A 27 -0.99 -32.73 26.64
N ILE A 28 -1.14 -31.42 26.52
CA ILE A 28 -1.07 -30.44 27.62
C ILE A 28 -2.45 -29.81 27.79
N THR A 29 -2.87 -29.62 29.05
CA THR A 29 -4.14 -28.95 29.40
C THR A 29 -3.83 -27.69 30.18
N ILE A 30 -4.33 -26.55 29.71
CA ILE A 30 -4.15 -25.23 30.33
C ILE A 30 -5.50 -24.83 30.93
N THR A 31 -5.58 -24.80 32.26
CA THR A 31 -6.79 -24.50 33.03
C THR A 31 -6.95 -23.00 33.31
N ASN A 32 -8.13 -22.60 33.80
CA ASN A 32 -8.63 -21.22 33.84
C ASN A 32 -8.12 -20.41 35.06
N ASP A 33 -7.34 -21.03 35.95
CA ASP A 33 -7.38 -20.67 37.38
C ASP A 33 -6.20 -19.81 37.87
N LYS A 34 -5.06 -19.74 37.16
CA LYS A 34 -3.91 -18.89 37.57
C LYS A 34 -3.09 -18.38 36.38
N GLY A 35 -2.91 -17.07 36.29
CA GLY A 35 -2.11 -16.41 35.25
C GLY A 35 -2.91 -15.92 34.02
N ARG A 36 -4.24 -15.94 34.09
CA ARG A 36 -5.09 -15.30 33.08
C ARG A 36 -5.15 -13.80 33.33
N LEU A 37 -5.10 -13.03 32.25
CA LEU A 37 -5.35 -11.60 32.26
C LEU A 37 -6.70 -11.33 32.91
N SER A 38 -6.72 -10.40 33.85
CA SER A 38 -7.95 -9.81 34.37
C SER A 38 -8.74 -9.14 33.24
N GLN A 39 -10.03 -8.88 33.49
CA GLN A 39 -10.87 -8.18 32.51
C GLN A 39 -10.29 -6.80 32.16
N GLU A 40 -9.72 -6.11 33.14
CA GLU A 40 -9.04 -4.82 32.97
C GLU A 40 -7.79 -4.94 32.09
N GLU A 41 -6.95 -5.96 32.33
CA GLU A 41 -5.78 -6.23 31.48
C GLU A 41 -6.18 -6.62 30.05
N ILE A 42 -7.28 -7.37 29.88
CA ILE A 42 -7.84 -7.69 28.55
C ILE A 42 -8.27 -6.42 27.84
N GLU A 43 -9.00 -5.54 28.51
CA GLU A 43 -9.47 -4.27 27.93
C GLU A 43 -8.31 -3.35 27.56
N GLN A 44 -7.29 -3.27 28.42
CA GLN A 44 -6.05 -2.55 28.12
C GLN A 44 -5.35 -3.13 26.89
N MET A 45 -5.20 -4.45 26.79
CA MET A 45 -4.57 -5.10 25.63
C MET A 45 -5.36 -4.88 24.34
N VAL A 46 -6.70 -4.87 24.40
CA VAL A 46 -7.54 -4.58 23.24
C VAL A 46 -7.36 -3.11 22.81
N GLN A 47 -7.39 -2.18 23.76
CA GLN A 47 -7.21 -0.76 23.46
C GLN A 47 -5.83 -0.47 22.86
N GLU A 48 -4.77 -1.03 23.44
CA GLU A 48 -3.41 -0.92 22.90
C GLU A 48 -3.34 -1.49 21.48
N ALA A 49 -3.91 -2.68 21.24
CA ALA A 49 -3.94 -3.30 19.92
C ALA A 49 -4.68 -2.43 18.88
N GLU A 50 -5.79 -1.79 19.26
CA GLU A 50 -6.53 -0.87 18.40
C GLU A 50 -5.74 0.41 18.11
N GLU A 51 -5.06 0.98 19.10
CA GLU A 51 -4.21 2.16 18.94
C GLU A 51 -3.04 1.88 17.99
N PHE A 52 -2.30 0.78 18.20
CA PHE A 52 -1.21 0.39 17.31
C PHE A 52 -1.71 0.06 15.90
N ALA A 53 -2.88 -0.59 15.76
CA ALA A 53 -3.47 -0.85 14.45
C ALA A 53 -3.79 0.44 13.68
N GLU A 54 -4.26 1.47 14.38
CA GLU A 54 -4.53 2.78 13.78
C GLU A 54 -3.23 3.53 13.41
N GLU A 55 -2.20 3.48 14.24
CA GLU A 55 -0.89 4.04 13.93
C GLU A 55 -0.25 3.35 12.72
N ASP A 56 -0.25 2.02 12.69
CA ASP A 56 0.24 1.21 11.57
C ASP A 56 -0.53 1.55 10.29
N ARG A 57 -1.85 1.72 10.36
CA ARG A 57 -2.67 2.15 9.23
C ARG A 57 -2.23 3.51 8.70
N LYS A 58 -2.07 4.51 9.57
CA LYS A 58 -1.64 5.86 9.17
C LYS A 58 -0.25 5.86 8.54
N VAL A 59 0.68 5.08 9.09
CA VAL A 59 2.04 4.93 8.54
C VAL A 59 1.97 4.29 7.16
N LYS A 60 1.19 3.21 7.01
CA LYS A 60 0.98 2.53 5.74
C LYS A 60 0.38 3.46 4.69
N GLU A 61 -0.70 4.17 5.01
CA GLU A 61 -1.36 5.08 4.08
C GLU A 61 -0.43 6.20 3.59
N LYS A 62 0.43 6.72 4.47
CA LYS A 62 1.45 7.72 4.10
C LYS A 62 2.47 7.13 3.11
N ILE A 63 2.96 5.92 3.39
CA ILE A 63 3.92 5.23 2.51
C ILE A 63 3.28 4.94 1.15
N ASP A 64 2.05 4.45 1.13
CA ASP A 64 1.31 4.15 -0.09
C ASP A 64 1.10 5.42 -0.93
N ALA A 65 0.68 6.54 -0.32
CA ALA A 65 0.50 7.82 -1.01
C ALA A 65 1.81 8.34 -1.63
N ARG A 66 2.93 8.25 -0.90
CA ARG A 66 4.26 8.59 -1.41
C ARG A 66 4.65 7.70 -2.59
N ASN A 67 4.51 6.38 -2.45
CA ASN A 67 4.84 5.41 -3.49
C ASN A 67 4.02 5.63 -4.78
N ILE A 68 2.75 5.99 -4.64
CA ILE A 68 1.89 6.33 -5.78
C ILE A 68 2.44 7.56 -6.51
N LEU A 69 2.79 8.62 -5.79
CA LEU A 69 3.36 9.83 -6.38
C LEU A 69 4.71 9.54 -7.06
N GLU A 70 5.63 8.85 -6.38
CA GLU A 70 6.94 8.47 -6.94
C GLU A 70 6.78 7.63 -8.22
N THR A 71 5.90 6.63 -8.18
CA THR A 71 5.64 5.74 -9.32
C THR A 71 5.06 6.54 -10.49
N TYR A 72 4.10 7.43 -10.23
CA TYR A 72 3.49 8.26 -11.26
C TYR A 72 4.53 9.17 -11.93
N VAL A 73 5.31 9.90 -11.14
CA VAL A 73 6.36 10.82 -11.61
C VAL A 73 7.43 10.07 -12.41
N TYR A 74 7.87 8.90 -11.94
CA TYR A 74 8.82 8.05 -12.63
C TYR A 74 8.28 7.56 -13.99
N ASN A 75 7.05 7.08 -14.02
CA ASN A 75 6.42 6.60 -15.25
C ASN A 75 6.23 7.73 -16.26
N MET A 76 5.83 8.92 -15.81
CA MET A 76 5.70 10.10 -16.68
C MET A 76 7.06 10.50 -17.26
N LYS A 77 8.12 10.54 -16.44
CA LYS A 77 9.48 10.81 -16.90
C LYS A 77 9.90 9.82 -17.97
N ASN A 78 9.64 8.53 -17.79
CA ASN A 78 10.01 7.50 -18.76
C ASN A 78 9.24 7.66 -20.08
N GLN A 79 7.94 7.98 -20.04
CA GLN A 79 7.13 8.14 -21.26
C GLN A 79 7.55 9.33 -22.11
N VAL A 80 7.94 10.44 -21.48
CA VAL A 80 8.46 11.61 -22.21
C VAL A 80 9.79 11.30 -22.88
N ASN A 81 10.63 10.47 -22.24
CA ASN A 81 11.94 10.08 -22.75
C ASN A 81 11.90 8.90 -23.75
N ASP A 82 10.79 8.15 -23.83
CA ASP A 82 10.62 7.02 -24.75
C ASP A 82 10.29 7.51 -26.17
N LYS A 83 11.36 7.65 -26.97
CA LYS A 83 11.33 8.15 -28.35
C LYS A 83 10.54 7.28 -29.31
N ASP A 84 10.34 6.00 -29.01
CA ASP A 84 9.74 5.04 -29.95
C ASP A 84 8.21 4.97 -29.87
N LYS A 85 7.57 5.65 -28.90
CA LYS A 85 6.11 5.50 -28.66
C LYS A 85 5.35 6.81 -28.55
N LEU A 86 5.80 7.71 -27.66
CA LEU A 86 5.02 8.90 -27.27
C LEU A 86 5.80 10.21 -27.37
N ALA A 87 7.14 10.21 -27.34
CA ALA A 87 7.92 11.46 -27.34
C ALA A 87 7.59 12.37 -28.54
N ASP A 88 7.51 11.83 -29.76
CA ASP A 88 7.18 12.61 -30.96
C ASP A 88 5.80 13.29 -30.88
N LYS A 89 4.85 12.67 -30.16
CA LYS A 89 3.48 13.21 -29.98
C LYS A 89 3.39 14.15 -28.78
N LEU A 90 4.28 13.97 -27.81
CA LEU A 90 4.40 14.80 -26.61
C LEU A 90 5.33 15.99 -26.80
N GLN A 91 6.11 16.07 -27.89
CA GLN A 91 7.14 17.10 -28.09
C GLN A 91 6.62 18.54 -27.90
N ALA A 92 5.37 18.81 -28.30
CA ALA A 92 4.74 20.12 -28.11
C ALA A 92 4.46 20.48 -26.63
N TYR A 93 4.46 19.48 -25.75
CA TYR A 93 4.14 19.56 -24.32
C TYR A 93 5.29 19.03 -23.43
N GLU A 94 6.39 18.60 -24.03
CA GLU A 94 7.54 17.97 -23.36
C GLU A 94 8.03 18.84 -22.20
N LYS A 95 8.30 20.12 -22.47
CA LYS A 95 8.78 21.07 -21.47
C LYS A 95 7.81 21.24 -20.29
N GLU A 96 6.50 21.20 -20.55
CA GLU A 96 5.47 21.34 -19.52
C GLU A 96 5.45 20.11 -18.60
N ILE A 97 5.49 18.92 -19.19
CA ILE A 97 5.55 17.66 -18.41
C ILE A 97 6.87 17.55 -17.66
N GLU A 98 8.01 17.83 -18.29
CA GLU A 98 9.32 17.79 -17.66
C GLU A 98 9.40 18.74 -16.46
N THR A 99 8.82 19.94 -16.58
CA THR A 99 8.76 20.90 -15.48
C THR A 99 7.93 20.35 -14.33
N ALA A 100 6.71 19.87 -14.60
CA ALA A 100 5.83 19.32 -13.57
C ALA A 100 6.42 18.08 -12.87
N VAL A 101 7.04 17.18 -13.64
CA VAL A 101 7.74 15.99 -13.13
C VAL A 101 8.93 16.40 -12.28
N LYS A 102 9.76 17.33 -12.75
CA LYS A 102 10.94 17.80 -12.01
C LYS A 102 10.56 18.46 -10.69
N GLU A 103 9.58 19.35 -10.69
CA GLU A 103 9.06 19.99 -9.48
C GLU A 103 8.43 18.98 -8.51
N ALA A 104 7.93 17.85 -9.00
CA ALA A 104 7.43 16.77 -8.15
C ALA A 104 8.55 15.94 -7.54
N VAL A 105 9.62 15.66 -8.30
CA VAL A 105 10.83 14.99 -7.77
C VAL A 105 11.49 15.84 -6.71
N GLU A 106 11.75 17.12 -6.98
CA GLU A 106 12.36 18.04 -6.01
C GLU A 106 11.51 18.14 -4.74
N TRP A 107 10.18 18.23 -4.90
CA TRP A 107 9.28 18.21 -3.75
C TRP A 107 9.35 16.90 -2.97
N LEU A 108 9.36 15.73 -3.63
CA LEU A 108 9.51 14.43 -2.95
C LEU A 108 10.81 14.34 -2.15
N ASP A 109 11.91 14.85 -2.71
CA ASP A 109 13.23 14.85 -2.06
C ASP A 109 13.24 15.75 -0.81
N ASP A 110 12.61 16.93 -0.89
CA ASP A 110 12.53 17.90 0.21
C ASP A 110 11.48 17.53 1.27
N ASN A 111 10.50 16.68 0.94
CA ASN A 111 9.31 16.44 1.75
C ASN A 111 9.13 14.96 2.16
N GLN A 112 10.22 14.23 2.41
CA GLN A 112 10.19 12.79 2.77
C GLN A 112 9.31 12.44 3.99
N SER A 113 9.06 13.41 4.87
CA SER A 113 8.23 13.26 6.08
C SER A 113 6.87 13.98 5.98
N ALA A 114 6.42 14.35 4.78
CA ALA A 114 5.12 15.01 4.59
C ALA A 114 3.93 14.13 5.00
N LYS A 115 2.77 14.74 5.16
CA LYS A 115 1.53 14.05 5.51
C LYS A 115 0.96 13.34 4.27
N ASN A 116 0.11 12.34 4.50
CA ASN A 116 -0.60 11.61 3.45
C ASN A 116 -1.31 12.56 2.46
N GLU A 117 -1.96 13.58 3.01
CA GLU A 117 -2.74 14.59 2.30
C GLU A 117 -1.85 15.44 1.39
N ASP A 118 -0.64 15.78 1.84
CA ASP A 118 0.30 16.58 1.07
C ASP A 118 0.79 15.79 -0.17
N TYR A 119 1.09 14.50 -0.01
CA TYR A 119 1.43 13.61 -1.13
C TYR A 119 0.28 13.49 -2.14
N LYS A 120 -0.95 13.34 -1.65
CA LYS A 120 -2.16 13.26 -2.49
C LYS A 120 -2.43 14.57 -3.21
N GLU A 121 -2.23 15.71 -2.57
CA GLU A 121 -2.39 17.03 -3.18
C GLU A 121 -1.33 17.27 -4.25
N LYS A 122 -0.07 16.92 -3.96
CA LYS A 122 1.01 17.03 -4.95
C LYS A 122 0.74 16.14 -6.15
N LEU A 123 0.28 14.90 -5.95
CA LEU A 123 -0.16 14.01 -7.04
C LEU A 123 -1.23 14.66 -7.91
N LYS A 124 -2.31 15.19 -7.30
CA LYS A 124 -3.36 15.89 -8.05
C LYS A 124 -2.82 17.07 -8.86
N GLY A 125 -1.84 17.80 -8.32
CA GLY A 125 -1.17 18.88 -9.02
C GLY A 125 -0.45 18.41 -10.29
N VAL A 126 0.32 17.33 -10.20
CA VAL A 126 1.02 16.75 -11.38
C VAL A 126 0.02 16.16 -12.37
N GLU A 127 -1.01 15.47 -11.89
CA GLU A 127 -2.09 14.92 -12.72
C GLU A 127 -2.86 16.00 -13.48
N ALA A 128 -3.13 17.16 -12.86
CA ALA A 128 -3.85 18.26 -13.49
C ALA A 128 -3.12 18.80 -14.73
N THR A 129 -1.79 18.76 -14.72
CA THR A 129 -0.96 19.14 -15.88
C THR A 129 -0.85 18.00 -16.89
N CYS A 130 -0.54 16.78 -16.44
CA CYS A 130 -0.23 15.66 -17.32
C CYS A 130 -1.48 15.03 -17.98
N ASN A 131 -2.60 14.89 -17.27
CA ASN A 131 -3.78 14.17 -17.77
C ASN A 131 -4.42 14.81 -19.02
N PRO A 132 -4.57 16.16 -19.11
CA PRO A 132 -5.05 16.79 -20.34
C PRO A 132 -4.12 16.52 -21.54
N ILE A 133 -2.81 16.57 -21.33
CA ILE A 133 -1.81 16.34 -22.38
C ILE A 133 -1.88 14.89 -22.87
N ILE A 134 -1.94 13.93 -21.94
CA ILE A 134 -2.11 12.50 -22.25
C ILE A 134 -3.41 12.27 -23.05
N THR A 135 -4.50 12.93 -22.66
CA THR A 135 -5.79 12.83 -23.37
C THR A 135 -5.67 13.32 -24.81
N ILE A 136 -5.00 14.46 -25.03
CA ILE A 136 -4.75 15.02 -26.37
C ILE A 136 -3.91 14.05 -27.21
N VAL A 137 -2.85 13.47 -26.64
CA VAL A 137 -1.99 12.51 -27.33
C VAL A 137 -2.72 11.20 -27.64
N TYR A 138 -3.57 10.72 -26.74
CA TYR A 138 -4.41 9.54 -26.94
C TYR A 138 -5.39 9.75 -28.10
N GLN A 139 -6.10 10.88 -28.13
CA GLN A 139 -7.02 11.23 -29.21
C GLN A 139 -6.30 11.35 -30.57
N ARG A 140 -5.08 11.88 -30.60
CA ARG A 140 -4.27 12.01 -31.82
C ARG A 140 -3.67 10.69 -32.31
N SER A 141 -3.54 9.68 -31.44
CA SER A 141 -2.84 8.43 -31.74
C SER A 141 -3.75 7.26 -32.13
N GLY A 142 -5.07 7.42 -32.10
CA GLY A 142 -6.00 6.41 -32.63
C GLY A 142 -6.26 5.20 -31.72
N GLY A 143 -6.02 5.31 -30.41
CA GLY A 143 -6.73 4.46 -29.43
C GLY A 143 -6.01 3.24 -28.86
N ALA A 144 -4.73 3.33 -28.48
CA ALA A 144 -4.13 2.35 -27.56
C ALA A 144 -3.98 2.97 -26.16
N PRO A 145 -4.62 2.42 -25.10
CA PRO A 145 -4.51 2.97 -23.75
C PRO A 145 -3.06 2.94 -23.29
N VAL A 146 -2.53 4.09 -22.86
CA VAL A 146 -1.23 4.15 -22.17
C VAL A 146 -1.32 3.36 -20.86
N ASP A 147 -0.30 2.58 -20.53
CA ASP A 147 -0.32 1.67 -19.38
C ASP A 147 -0.54 2.38 -18.03
N ILE A 148 -0.24 3.68 -17.93
CA ILE A 148 -0.63 4.53 -16.78
C ILE A 148 -2.15 4.54 -16.56
N PHE A 149 -2.97 4.56 -17.62
CA PHE A 149 -4.43 4.55 -17.49
C PHE A 149 -4.91 3.22 -16.90
N LYS A 150 -4.24 2.12 -17.23
CA LYS A 150 -4.50 0.81 -16.59
C LYS A 150 -4.05 0.80 -15.13
N LEU A 151 -2.87 1.35 -14.82
CA LEU A 151 -2.36 1.44 -13.45
C LEU A 151 -3.28 2.31 -12.58
N GLN A 152 -3.66 3.49 -13.07
CA GLN A 152 -4.53 4.44 -12.38
C GLN A 152 -5.94 3.88 -12.20
N MET A 153 -6.49 3.17 -13.19
CA MET A 153 -7.76 2.44 -13.02
C MET A 153 -7.64 1.28 -12.01
N SER A 154 -6.51 0.57 -11.97
CA SER A 154 -6.29 -0.54 -11.01
C SER A 154 -6.05 -0.09 -9.58
N LEU A 155 -5.58 1.16 -9.37
CA LEU A 155 -5.43 1.76 -8.05
C LEU A 155 -6.74 2.37 -7.52
N GLN A 156 -7.75 2.50 -8.37
CA GLN A 156 -9.09 2.99 -8.01
C GLN A 156 -10.13 1.87 -7.84
N SER A 157 -9.75 0.60 -8.04
CA SER A 157 -10.59 -0.60 -7.88
C SER A 157 -10.19 -1.41 -6.66
#